data_AF-A0A968T690-F1
#
_entry.id   AF-A0A968T690-F1
#
_cell.length_a   1.000
_cell.length_b   1.000
_cell.length_c   1.000
_cell.angle_alpha   90.00
_cell.angle_beta   90.00
_cell.angle_gamma   90.00
#
_symmetry.space_group_name_H-M   'P 1'
#
loop_
_entity.id
_entity.type
_entity.pdbx_description
1 polymer ?
#
loop_
_entity_poly.entity_id
_entity_poly.type
_entity_poly.pdbx_seq_one_letter_code
_entity_poly.pdbx_strand_id
1 'polypeptide(L)'
;MNSMIAIGVFCNDTAIFNRGVSFFRGTGKGAVTQYVYEDGECQETCRDMGHTQMGLGELVDAAEIAWKQGVDLYGAAPDSITGIPRLAEGLNHAARILNGDTLITTCGPIGKPKFGLDPMWEKAWNHYGVRMGLNLPFIKMTAERSRPESVSWKSMYSWGTLTHTSDTTCKGSLLTNNLFIELINLQSVHSSY
;
A
#
# COMPACT_ATOMS: atom_id res chain seq x y z
N MET A 1 7.82 8.88 -7.10
CA MET A 1 6.86 9.63 -6.25
C MET A 1 7.24 9.57 -4.77
N ASN A 2 7.62 8.41 -4.23
CA ASN A 2 8.08 8.24 -2.85
C ASN A 2 9.07 9.34 -2.41
N SER A 3 10.17 9.52 -3.16
CA SER A 3 11.16 10.57 -2.87
C SER A 3 10.58 11.99 -2.87
N MET A 4 9.59 12.29 -3.72
CA MET A 4 8.96 13.61 -3.73
C MET A 4 8.13 13.83 -2.47
N ILE A 5 7.35 12.82 -2.06
CA ILE A 5 6.56 12.88 -0.83
C ILE A 5 7.50 13.05 0.37
N ALA A 6 8.58 12.27 0.44
CA ALA A 6 9.60 12.35 1.49
C ALA A 6 10.28 13.74 1.54
N ILE A 7 10.75 14.24 0.40
CA ILE A 7 11.39 15.57 0.30
C ILE A 7 10.40 16.67 0.69
N GLY A 8 9.14 16.57 0.26
CA GLY A 8 8.10 17.53 0.61
C GLY A 8 7.87 17.61 2.12
N VAL A 9 7.83 16.47 2.82
CA VAL A 9 7.76 16.45 4.29
C VAL A 9 9.02 17.03 4.92
N PHE A 10 10.21 16.57 4.51
CA PHE A 10 11.48 16.98 5.12
C PHE A 10 11.77 18.47 4.96
N CYS A 11 11.51 19.02 3.76
CA CYS A 11 11.73 20.43 3.46
C CYS A 11 10.54 21.32 3.81
N ASN A 12 9.46 20.76 4.36
CA ASN A 12 8.18 21.46 4.57
C ASN A 12 7.65 22.14 3.28
N ASP A 13 7.83 21.47 2.14
CA ASP A 13 7.40 21.94 0.83
C ASP A 13 6.12 21.19 0.41
N THR A 14 4.98 21.86 0.63
CA THR A 14 3.66 21.30 0.30
C THR A 14 3.43 21.14 -1.20
N ALA A 15 4.11 21.93 -2.05
CA ALA A 15 3.95 21.83 -3.49
C ALA A 15 4.61 20.55 -4.02
N ILE A 16 5.81 20.21 -3.54
CA ILE A 16 6.49 18.96 -3.90
C ILE A 16 5.72 17.76 -3.33
N PHE A 17 5.26 17.83 -2.07
CA PHE A 17 4.45 16.79 -1.45
C PHE A 17 3.18 16.50 -2.26
N ASN A 18 2.41 17.55 -2.57
CA ASN A 18 1.16 17.42 -3.32
C ASN A 18 1.40 16.90 -4.73
N ARG A 19 2.49 17.27 -5.39
CA ARG A 19 2.84 16.69 -6.70
C ARG A 19 3.09 15.18 -6.60
N GLY A 20 3.72 14.72 -5.53
CA GLY A 20 3.91 13.29 -5.25
C GLY A 20 2.58 12.56 -5.03
N VAL A 21 1.69 13.12 -4.21
CA VAL A 21 0.33 12.61 -3.96
C VAL A 21 -0.49 12.54 -5.25
N SER A 22 -0.47 13.61 -6.05
CA SER A 22 -1.16 13.66 -7.35
C SER A 22 -0.60 12.63 -8.33
N PHE A 23 0.71 12.39 -8.33
CA PHE A 23 1.29 11.35 -9.17
C PHE A 23 0.82 9.95 -8.76
N PHE A 24 0.76 9.66 -7.45
CA PHE A 24 0.29 8.35 -6.95
C PHE A 24 -1.13 8.03 -7.44
N ARG A 25 -2.02 9.03 -7.44
CA ARG A 25 -3.43 8.92 -7.88
C ARG A 25 -3.63 9.16 -9.38
N GLY A 26 -2.57 9.52 -10.10
CA GLY A 26 -2.65 10.00 -11.47
C GLY A 26 -2.65 8.89 -12.52
N THR A 27 -2.21 9.24 -13.73
CA THR A 27 -2.17 8.34 -14.90
C THR A 27 -0.74 8.06 -15.39
N GLY A 28 0.27 8.47 -14.62
CA GLY A 28 1.66 8.13 -14.91
C GLY A 28 1.94 6.64 -14.70
N LYS A 29 2.96 6.08 -15.35
CA LYS A 29 3.28 4.63 -15.28
C LYS A 29 3.59 4.10 -13.88
N GLY A 30 3.93 4.97 -12.93
CA GLY A 30 4.10 4.57 -11.53
C GLY A 30 2.85 4.77 -10.67
N ALA A 31 1.80 5.43 -11.17
CA ALA A 31 0.57 5.65 -10.40
C ALA A 31 -0.09 4.31 -10.06
N VAL A 32 -0.76 4.22 -8.91
CA VAL A 32 -1.21 2.94 -8.34
C VAL A 32 -2.13 2.16 -9.29
N THR A 33 -3.03 2.85 -10.01
CA THR A 33 -3.98 2.24 -10.96
C THR A 33 -3.36 1.90 -12.32
N GLN A 34 -2.18 2.43 -12.62
CA GLN A 34 -1.44 2.09 -13.84
C GLN A 34 -0.40 1.00 -13.56
N TYR A 35 0.11 0.95 -12.33
CA TYR A 35 1.15 0.02 -11.89
C TYR A 35 0.59 -1.33 -11.44
N VAL A 36 -0.64 -1.34 -10.91
CA VAL A 36 -1.37 -2.54 -10.51
C VAL A 36 -2.68 -2.60 -11.30
N TYR A 37 -2.90 -3.70 -12.00
CA TYR A 37 -4.09 -3.97 -12.80
C TYR A 37 -5.28 -4.41 -11.93
N GLU A 38 -6.46 -4.57 -12.53
CA GLU A 38 -7.71 -4.86 -11.79
C GLU A 38 -7.73 -6.24 -11.14
N ASP A 39 -6.98 -7.18 -11.72
CA ASP A 39 -6.76 -8.52 -11.18
C ASP A 39 -5.65 -8.57 -10.10
N GLY A 40 -5.07 -7.43 -9.74
CA GLY A 40 -3.95 -7.33 -8.81
C GLY A 40 -2.59 -7.61 -9.44
N GLU A 41 -2.51 -8.00 -10.72
CA GLU A 41 -1.21 -8.20 -11.37
C GLU A 41 -0.48 -6.86 -11.50
N CYS A 42 0.80 -6.83 -11.13
CA CYS A 42 1.64 -5.65 -11.25
C CYS A 42 2.30 -5.59 -12.63
N GLN A 43 2.53 -4.39 -13.18
CA GLN A 43 3.26 -4.17 -14.43
C GLN A 43 4.62 -4.91 -14.49
N GLU A 44 5.29 -5.09 -13.34
CA GLU A 44 6.61 -5.74 -13.26
C GLU A 44 6.53 -7.25 -12.94
N THR A 45 5.33 -7.82 -12.80
CA THR A 45 5.11 -9.26 -12.51
C THR A 45 5.85 -10.14 -13.49
N CYS A 46 5.73 -9.81 -14.78
CA CYS A 46 6.33 -10.56 -15.87
C CYS A 46 7.84 -10.39 -16.02
N ARG A 47 8.45 -9.43 -15.31
CA ARG A 47 9.91 -9.29 -15.31
C ARG A 47 10.52 -10.25 -14.32
N ASP A 48 10.18 -10.07 -13.05
CA ASP A 48 10.47 -10.98 -11.95
C ASP A 48 9.86 -10.46 -10.64
N MET A 49 9.80 -11.36 -9.65
CA MET A 49 9.30 -11.01 -8.32
C MET A 49 10.20 -10.04 -7.54
N GLY A 50 11.46 -9.83 -7.93
CA GLY A 50 12.33 -8.82 -7.32
C GLY A 50 11.93 -7.39 -7.71
N HIS A 51 11.62 -7.17 -8.99
CA HIS A 51 11.13 -5.89 -9.51
C HIS A 51 9.69 -5.60 -9.08
N THR A 52 8.85 -6.64 -9.03
CA THR A 52 7.49 -6.53 -8.51
C THR A 52 7.50 -6.04 -7.07
N GLN A 53 8.30 -6.70 -6.23
CA GLN A 53 8.49 -6.25 -4.85
C GLN A 53 9.04 -4.82 -4.79
N MET A 54 10.09 -4.50 -5.55
CA MET A 54 10.67 -3.15 -5.55
C MET A 54 9.62 -2.05 -5.78
N GLY A 55 8.80 -2.15 -6.83
CA GLY A 55 7.83 -1.08 -7.11
C GLY A 55 6.61 -1.08 -6.19
N LEU A 56 6.13 -2.24 -5.74
CA LEU A 56 5.07 -2.27 -4.72
C LEU A 56 5.56 -1.69 -3.39
N GLY A 57 6.82 -1.95 -3.03
CA GLY A 57 7.48 -1.40 -1.86
C GLY A 57 7.58 0.13 -1.90
N GLU A 58 7.96 0.70 -3.05
CA GLU A 58 7.97 2.15 -3.25
C GLU A 58 6.58 2.79 -3.08
N LEU A 59 5.52 2.10 -3.52
CA LEU A 59 4.14 2.55 -3.33
C LEU A 59 3.71 2.45 -1.87
N VAL A 60 4.08 1.39 -1.15
CA VAL A 60 3.85 1.24 0.29
C VAL A 60 4.56 2.36 1.07
N ASP A 61 5.82 2.64 0.76
CA ASP A 61 6.58 3.71 1.43
C ASP A 61 5.98 5.09 1.15
N ALA A 62 5.61 5.37 -0.10
CA ALA A 62 4.90 6.59 -0.46
C ALA A 62 3.58 6.74 0.33
N ALA A 63 2.81 5.65 0.44
CA ALA A 63 1.54 5.64 1.16
C ALA A 63 1.73 5.79 2.68
N GLU A 64 2.74 5.16 3.26
CA GLU A 64 3.03 5.29 4.70
C GLU A 64 3.45 6.72 5.05
N ILE A 65 4.32 7.35 4.26
CA ILE A 65 4.73 8.74 4.49
C ILE A 65 3.50 9.67 4.40
N ALA A 66 2.68 9.53 3.36
CA ALA A 66 1.47 10.33 3.19
C ALA A 66 0.46 10.10 4.33
N TRP A 67 0.31 8.85 4.78
CA TRP A 67 -0.55 8.50 5.91
C TRP A 67 -0.13 9.21 7.20
N LYS A 68 1.19 9.30 7.48
CA LYS A 68 1.69 10.07 8.63
C LYS A 68 1.41 11.57 8.54
N GLN A 69 1.12 12.09 7.34
CA GLN A 69 0.67 13.46 7.11
C GLN A 69 -0.87 13.60 7.05
N GLY A 70 -1.62 12.54 7.37
CA GLY A 70 -3.09 12.55 7.32
C GLY A 70 -3.69 12.40 5.93
N VAL A 71 -2.91 12.02 4.91
CA VAL A 71 -3.39 11.77 3.55
C VAL A 71 -3.48 10.27 3.30
N ASP A 72 -4.70 9.78 3.07
CA ASP A 72 -4.93 8.37 2.77
C ASP A 72 -4.61 8.04 1.30
N LEU A 73 -3.44 7.44 1.09
CA LEU A 73 -3.06 6.81 -0.18
C LEU A 73 -3.23 5.30 -0.16
N TYR A 74 -3.28 4.68 1.01
CA TYR A 74 -3.48 3.23 1.13
C TYR A 74 -4.88 2.83 0.65
N GLY A 75 -5.89 3.66 0.91
CA GLY A 75 -7.28 3.51 0.48
C GLY A 75 -7.56 3.90 -0.98
N ALA A 76 -6.54 4.20 -1.79
CA ALA A 76 -6.74 4.69 -3.15
C ALA A 76 -7.32 3.63 -4.10
N ALA A 77 -8.25 4.06 -4.95
CA ALA A 77 -8.87 3.27 -6.02
C ALA A 77 -9.36 1.89 -5.57
N PRO A 78 -10.28 1.83 -4.58
CA PRO A 78 -10.85 0.58 -4.14
C PRO A 78 -11.59 -0.10 -5.28
N ASP A 79 -11.50 -1.42 -5.34
CA ASP A 79 -12.36 -2.21 -6.20
C ASP A 79 -13.83 -1.97 -5.84
N SER A 80 -14.67 -1.85 -6.87
CA SER A 80 -16.07 -1.44 -6.71
C SER A 80 -16.95 -2.50 -6.02
N ILE A 81 -16.51 -3.77 -6.02
CA ILE A 81 -17.27 -4.90 -5.47
C ILE A 81 -16.76 -5.28 -4.09
N THR A 82 -15.45 -5.48 -3.96
CA THR A 82 -14.80 -5.96 -2.73
C THR A 82 -14.45 -4.82 -1.77
N GLY A 83 -14.33 -3.59 -2.26
CA GLY A 83 -13.85 -2.44 -1.49
C GLY A 83 -12.35 -2.48 -1.18
N ILE A 84 -11.61 -3.47 -1.67
CA ILE A 84 -10.17 -3.61 -1.39
C ILE A 84 -9.40 -2.56 -2.21
N PRO A 85 -8.51 -1.76 -1.59
CA PRO A 85 -7.72 -0.77 -2.30
C PRO A 85 -6.75 -1.36 -3.32
N ARG A 86 -6.48 -0.62 -4.41
CA ARG A 86 -5.66 -1.12 -5.53
C ARG A 86 -4.28 -1.63 -5.11
N LEU A 87 -3.62 -0.92 -4.18
CA LEU A 87 -2.30 -1.33 -3.69
C LEU A 87 -2.38 -2.63 -2.86
N ALA A 88 -3.46 -2.82 -2.08
CA ALA A 88 -3.68 -4.06 -1.33
C ALA A 88 -3.88 -5.26 -2.26
N GLU A 89 -4.62 -5.09 -3.36
CA GLU A 89 -4.76 -6.15 -4.39
C GLU A 89 -3.40 -6.54 -4.98
N GLY A 90 -2.59 -5.55 -5.36
CA GLY A 90 -1.24 -5.78 -5.89
C GLY A 90 -0.33 -6.53 -4.92
N LEU A 91 -0.34 -6.12 -3.65
CA LEU A 91 0.41 -6.78 -2.59
C LEU A 91 -0.08 -8.20 -2.34
N ASN A 92 -1.39 -8.44 -2.33
CA ASN A 92 -1.96 -9.75 -2.12
C ASN A 92 -1.65 -10.70 -3.29
N HIS A 93 -1.75 -10.22 -4.53
CA HIS A 93 -1.37 -10.97 -5.72
C HIS A 93 0.11 -11.39 -5.68
N ALA A 94 1.01 -10.43 -5.42
CA ALA A 94 2.45 -10.72 -5.28
C ALA A 94 2.74 -11.68 -4.12
N ALA A 95 2.07 -11.49 -2.97
CA ALA A 95 2.22 -12.36 -1.81
C ALA A 95 1.82 -13.81 -2.12
N ARG A 96 0.73 -14.04 -2.85
CA ARG A 96 0.31 -15.39 -3.26
C ARG A 96 1.43 -16.11 -4.04
N ILE A 97 1.99 -15.45 -5.05
CA ILE A 97 3.09 -15.99 -5.86
C ILE A 97 4.32 -16.30 -4.97
N LEU A 98 4.70 -15.37 -4.09
CA LEU A 98 5.84 -15.53 -3.18
C LEU A 98 5.66 -16.64 -2.12
N ASN A 99 4.42 -17.06 -1.89
CA ASN A 99 4.07 -18.19 -1.03
C ASN A 99 3.79 -19.49 -1.81
N GLY A 100 4.09 -19.52 -3.11
CA GLY A 100 4.04 -20.73 -3.92
C GLY A 100 2.68 -21.03 -4.54
N ASP A 101 1.77 -20.07 -4.58
CA ASP A 101 0.52 -20.19 -5.33
C ASP A 101 0.79 -20.25 -6.84
N THR A 102 0.05 -21.11 -7.55
CA THR A 102 0.16 -21.30 -9.01
C THR A 102 -0.84 -20.40 -9.74
N LEU A 103 -0.87 -19.12 -9.37
CA LEU A 103 -1.63 -18.10 -10.08
C LEU A 103 -1.22 -18.06 -11.56
N ILE A 104 -2.20 -18.09 -12.45
CA ILE A 104 -1.97 -17.83 -13.86
C ILE A 104 -1.81 -16.31 -14.00
N THR A 105 -0.59 -15.88 -14.31
CA THR A 105 -0.31 -14.48 -14.68
C THR A 105 -0.40 -14.32 -16.20
N THR A 106 -0.49 -13.08 -16.69
CA THR A 106 -0.55 -12.78 -18.13
C THR A 106 0.64 -13.32 -18.93
N CYS A 107 1.76 -13.61 -18.28
CA CYS A 107 3.00 -14.12 -18.87
C CYS A 107 3.34 -15.55 -18.46
N GLY A 108 2.40 -16.27 -17.84
CA GLY A 108 2.57 -17.66 -17.43
C GLY A 108 3.27 -17.82 -16.08
N PRO A 109 3.91 -18.97 -15.82
CA PRO A 109 4.55 -19.23 -14.53
C PRO A 109 5.72 -18.26 -14.25
N ILE A 110 5.67 -17.57 -13.11
CA ILE A 110 6.76 -16.69 -12.67
C ILE A 110 7.77 -17.49 -11.84
N GLY A 111 9.05 -17.32 -12.14
CA GLY A 111 10.14 -17.93 -11.39
C GLY A 111 10.23 -17.41 -9.94
N LYS A 112 10.92 -18.17 -9.08
CA LYS A 112 11.22 -17.72 -7.71
C LYS A 112 12.02 -16.40 -7.75
N PRO A 113 11.80 -15.47 -6.81
CA PRO A 113 12.61 -14.26 -6.77
C PRO A 113 14.08 -14.64 -6.56
N LYS A 114 14.99 -13.98 -7.29
CA LYS A 114 16.44 -14.17 -7.13
C LYS A 114 16.95 -13.77 -5.75
N PHE A 115 16.23 -12.86 -5.10
CA PHE A 115 16.52 -12.31 -3.78
C PHE A 115 15.32 -12.57 -2.87
N GLY A 116 15.50 -12.58 -1.55
CA GLY A 116 14.43 -12.92 -0.60
C GLY A 116 13.24 -11.95 -0.60
N LEU A 117 12.53 -11.91 0.55
CA LEU A 117 11.43 -10.98 0.74
C LEU A 117 11.97 -9.57 1.06
N ASP A 118 11.51 -8.56 0.32
CA ASP A 118 11.89 -7.16 0.55
C ASP A 118 11.09 -6.54 1.73
N PRO A 119 11.61 -5.50 2.42
CA PRO A 119 11.01 -4.95 3.63
C PRO A 119 9.88 -3.94 3.34
N MET A 120 8.75 -4.45 2.85
CA MET A 120 7.48 -3.71 2.78
C MET A 120 6.35 -4.39 3.54
N TRP A 121 6.49 -5.70 3.79
CA TRP A 121 5.39 -6.56 4.16
C TRP A 121 4.85 -6.26 5.55
N GLU A 122 5.71 -5.87 6.50
CA GLU A 122 5.26 -5.48 7.83
C GLU A 122 4.42 -4.20 7.81
N LYS A 123 4.86 -3.18 7.06
CA LYS A 123 4.12 -1.92 6.88
C LYS A 123 2.76 -2.17 6.24
N ALA A 124 2.75 -2.94 5.15
CA ALA A 124 1.54 -3.32 4.44
C ALA A 124 0.56 -4.09 5.34
N TRP A 125 1.05 -5.10 6.07
CA TRP A 125 0.21 -5.88 6.99
C TRP A 125 -0.33 -5.03 8.13
N ASN A 126 0.50 -4.18 8.75
CA ASN A 126 0.05 -3.29 9.80
C ASN A 126 -1.05 -2.34 9.30
N HIS A 127 -0.91 -1.76 8.12
CA HIS A 127 -1.95 -0.87 7.61
C HIS A 127 -3.23 -1.64 7.23
N TYR A 128 -3.13 -2.60 6.31
CA TYR A 128 -4.33 -3.24 5.76
C TYR A 128 -4.96 -4.26 6.69
N GLY A 129 -4.16 -5.10 7.33
CA GLY A 129 -4.66 -6.14 8.24
C GLY A 129 -5.04 -5.61 9.61
N VAL A 130 -4.19 -4.78 10.20
CA VAL A 130 -4.37 -4.33 11.59
C VAL A 130 -5.20 -3.04 11.68
N ARG A 131 -4.87 -1.99 10.92
CA ARG A 131 -5.61 -0.71 10.99
C ARG A 131 -6.95 -0.77 10.25
N MET A 132 -7.00 -1.35 9.05
CA MET A 132 -8.23 -1.44 8.24
C MET A 132 -9.06 -2.71 8.50
N GLY A 133 -8.48 -3.74 9.14
CA GLY A 133 -9.19 -5.00 9.42
C GLY A 133 -9.46 -5.87 8.19
N LEU A 134 -8.72 -5.70 7.09
CA LEU A 134 -8.89 -6.50 5.88
C LEU A 134 -8.35 -7.92 6.07
N ASN A 135 -9.10 -8.91 5.57
CA ASN A 135 -8.68 -10.31 5.61
C ASN A 135 -7.72 -10.62 4.44
N LEU A 136 -6.44 -10.33 4.62
CA LEU A 136 -5.38 -10.52 3.61
C LEU A 136 -4.32 -11.53 4.10
N PRO A 137 -4.65 -12.84 4.13
CA PRO A 137 -3.84 -13.86 4.79
C PRO A 137 -2.46 -14.03 4.14
N PHE A 138 -2.33 -13.83 2.83
CA PHE A 138 -1.03 -13.96 2.16
C PHE A 138 -0.08 -12.80 2.50
N ILE A 139 -0.61 -11.58 2.65
CA ILE A 139 0.20 -10.43 3.12
C ILE A 139 0.68 -10.71 4.55
N LYS A 140 -0.22 -11.16 5.44
CA LYS A 140 0.13 -11.55 6.82
C LYS A 140 1.24 -12.59 6.85
N MET A 141 1.07 -13.69 6.11
CA MET A 141 2.04 -14.78 6.05
C MET A 141 3.39 -14.30 5.49
N THR A 142 3.38 -13.42 4.49
CA THR A 142 4.63 -12.87 3.93
C THR A 142 5.33 -11.95 4.92
N ALA A 143 4.58 -11.11 5.64
CA ALA A 143 5.12 -10.30 6.72
C ALA A 143 5.76 -11.17 7.80
N GLU A 144 5.06 -12.18 8.31
CA GLU A 144 5.57 -13.13 9.31
C GLU A 144 6.84 -13.86 8.86
N ARG A 145 6.89 -14.31 7.59
CA ARG A 145 8.07 -14.95 7.00
C ARG A 145 9.25 -14.01 6.80
N SER A 146 8.99 -12.71 6.63
CA SER A 146 10.02 -11.69 6.44
C SER A 146 10.67 -11.22 7.74
N ARG A 147 10.16 -11.62 8.91
CA ARG A 147 10.65 -11.18 10.22
C ARG A 147 11.92 -11.94 10.67
N PRO A 148 12.89 -11.27 11.32
CA PRO A 148 13.06 -9.81 11.32
C PRO A 148 13.43 -9.31 9.92
N GLU A 149 12.80 -8.21 9.49
CA GLU A 149 13.03 -7.63 8.16
C GLU A 149 14.52 -7.31 7.97
N SER A 150 15.09 -7.83 6.87
CA SER A 150 16.46 -7.56 6.50
C SER A 150 16.64 -6.13 5.99
N VAL A 151 17.87 -5.63 6.07
CA VAL A 151 18.24 -4.38 5.40
C VAL A 151 18.15 -4.57 3.88
N SER A 152 17.33 -3.75 3.24
CA SER A 152 17.26 -3.67 1.79
C SER A 152 18.35 -2.75 1.27
N TRP A 153 19.12 -3.23 0.30
CA TRP A 153 20.00 -2.40 -0.52
C TRP A 153 19.26 -1.72 -1.68
N LYS A 154 17.95 -1.96 -1.79
CA LYS A 154 17.05 -1.27 -2.72
C LYS A 154 16.49 -0.02 -2.04
N SER A 155 15.81 0.82 -2.80
CA SER A 155 15.26 2.12 -2.38
C SER A 155 14.19 2.09 -1.25
N MET A 156 13.85 0.90 -0.73
CA MET A 156 12.79 0.69 0.27
C MET A 156 13.31 0.78 1.71
N TYR A 157 12.55 1.43 2.59
CA TYR A 157 12.96 1.60 3.99
C TYR A 157 12.77 0.31 4.79
N SER A 158 13.85 -0.22 5.36
CA SER A 158 13.84 -1.41 6.22
C SER A 158 13.32 -1.10 7.63
N TRP A 159 13.34 -2.08 8.53
CA TRP A 159 12.97 -1.96 9.96
C TRP A 159 11.48 -1.98 10.28
N GLY A 160 10.64 -2.46 9.36
CA GLY A 160 9.21 -2.66 9.63
C GLY A 160 8.99 -3.56 10.84
N THR A 161 9.76 -4.64 11.00
CA THR A 161 9.64 -5.52 12.19
C THR A 161 9.89 -4.80 13.53
N LEU A 162 10.61 -3.67 13.52
CA LEU A 162 10.79 -2.87 14.74
C LEU A 162 9.72 -1.79 14.86
N THR A 163 9.31 -1.19 13.75
CA THR A 163 8.53 0.07 13.72
C THR A 163 7.03 -0.13 13.47
N HIS A 164 6.62 -1.30 12.97
CA HIS A 164 5.25 -1.57 12.50
C HIS A 164 4.62 -2.86 13.03
N THR A 165 5.34 -3.68 13.81
CA THR A 165 4.86 -4.99 14.32
C THR A 165 3.87 -4.89 15.48
N SER A 166 3.20 -3.75 15.66
CA SER A 166 2.37 -3.52 16.84
C SER A 166 1.16 -4.48 16.87
N ASP A 167 1.02 -5.19 17.99
CA ASP A 167 -0.22 -5.87 18.38
C ASP A 167 -1.31 -4.84 18.72
N THR A 168 -2.55 -5.20 18.43
CA THR A 168 -3.80 -4.42 18.53
C THR A 168 -4.19 -3.86 19.91
N THR A 169 -3.27 -3.61 20.84
CA THR A 169 -3.59 -3.19 22.23
C THR A 169 -3.71 -1.69 22.46
N CYS A 170 -3.56 -0.84 21.45
CA CYS A 170 -4.17 0.49 21.50
C CYS A 170 -5.47 0.50 20.69
N LYS A 171 -6.52 -0.12 21.26
CA LYS A 171 -7.87 0.44 21.10
C LYS A 171 -7.85 1.80 21.79
N GLY A 172 -7.30 2.80 21.11
CA GLY A 172 -7.61 4.19 21.39
C GLY A 172 -9.08 4.39 21.08
N SER A 173 -9.92 4.21 22.09
CA SER A 173 -11.18 4.92 22.14
C SER A 173 -10.87 6.42 21.92
N LEU A 174 -11.82 7.10 21.27
CA LEU A 174 -11.84 8.54 20.99
C LEU A 174 -11.13 8.95 19.68
N LEU A 175 -11.83 8.80 18.55
CA LEU A 175 -12.47 9.91 17.82
C LEU A 175 -13.20 9.39 16.55
N THR A 176 -14.50 9.13 16.75
CA THR A 176 -15.61 9.41 15.82
C THR A 176 -15.67 8.74 14.44
N ASN A 177 -16.19 7.51 14.42
CA ASN A 177 -16.88 6.91 13.26
C ASN A 177 -18.27 7.53 12.97
N ASN A 178 -18.56 8.77 13.40
CA ASN A 178 -19.85 9.44 13.17
C ASN A 178 -19.78 10.77 12.40
N LEU A 179 -18.59 11.31 12.10
CA LEU A 179 -18.48 12.60 11.40
C LEU A 179 -18.57 12.52 9.88
N PHE A 180 -18.36 11.35 9.28
CA PHE A 180 -18.39 11.21 7.82
C PHE A 180 -19.82 11.10 7.26
N ILE A 181 -20.78 10.61 8.06
CA ILE A 181 -22.19 10.50 7.65
C ILE A 181 -22.96 11.82 7.87
N GLU A 182 -22.62 12.62 8.88
CA GLU A 182 -23.26 13.93 9.09
C GLU A 182 -22.84 14.98 8.04
N LEU A 183 -21.59 14.96 7.56
CA LEU A 183 -21.13 15.91 6.53
C LEU A 183 -21.80 15.68 5.17
N ILE A 184 -22.20 14.45 4.85
CA ILE A 184 -22.95 14.13 3.62
C ILE A 184 -24.41 14.60 3.72
N ASN A 185 -25.02 14.50 4.91
CA ASN A 185 -26.40 14.93 5.10
C ASN A 185 -26.54 16.47 5.20
N LEU A 186 -25.55 17.19 5.74
CA LEU A 186 -25.58 18.65 5.86
C LEU A 186 -25.42 19.38 4.52
N GLN A 187 -24.76 18.79 3.53
CA GLN A 187 -24.65 19.39 2.19
C GLN A 187 -25.94 19.26 1.34
N SER A 188 -26.86 18.37 1.72
CA SER A 188 -28.12 18.17 0.98
C SER A 188 -29.25 19.14 1.36
N VAL A 189 -29.13 19.86 2.49
CA VAL A 189 -30.21 20.72 3.04
C VAL A 189 -30.07 22.20 2.64
N HIS A 190 -28.94 22.62 2.05
CA HIS A 190 -28.70 24.02 1.66
C HIS A 190 -28.87 24.34 0.17
N SER A 191 -29.52 23.47 -0.61
CA SER A 191 -29.92 23.78 -2.00
C SER A 191 -31.44 23.84 -2.14
N SER A 192 -32.10 24.70 -1.37
CA SER A 192 -33.51 25.06 -1.56
C SER A 192 -33.81 26.38 -0.85
N TYR A 193 -33.36 27.51 -1.40
CA TYR A 193 -34.00 28.83 -1.36
C TYR A 193 -33.41 29.70 -2.48
#